data_AF-A0A8H8NV00-F1
#
_entry.id   AF-A0A8H8NV00-F1
#
_cell.length_a   1.000
_cell.length_b   1.000
_cell.length_c   1.000
_cell.angle_alpha   90.00
_cell.angle_beta   90.00
_cell.angle_gamma   90.00
#
_symmetry.space_group_name_H-M   'P 1'
#
loop_
_entity.id
_entity.type
_entity.pdbx_description
1 polymer ?
#
loop_
_entity_poly.entity_id
_entity_poly.type
_entity_poly.pdbx_seq_one_letter_code
_entity_poly.pdbx_strand_id
1 'polypeptide(L)'
;MPVTMVDDTPAGDRSRNTYLTECGHVICAMCYENIKILPRPCGGCGKDIDHRKVIQVYFHKVCGSNSEEVESLERRIKEERRETELLRQTKDRLCKQLEELTGMVEASAQRLENAIQSTVV
;
A
#
# COMPACT_ATOMS: atom_id res chain seq x y z
N MET A 1 -1.03 -31.22 0.31
CA MET A 1 -1.24 -29.80 -0.08
C MET A 1 -1.80 -29.78 -1.49
N PRO A 2 -2.88 -29.03 -1.79
CA PRO A 2 -3.41 -29.00 -3.16
C PRO A 2 -2.53 -28.10 -4.02
N VAL A 3 -2.07 -28.64 -5.15
CA VAL A 3 -1.43 -27.89 -6.23
C VAL A 3 -2.56 -27.39 -7.13
N THR A 4 -2.85 -26.09 -7.08
CA THR A 4 -3.78 -25.47 -8.03
C THR A 4 -3.04 -25.15 -9.32
N MET A 5 -3.41 -25.82 -10.41
CA MET A 5 -3.04 -25.43 -11.77
C MET A 5 -3.90 -24.19 -12.10
N VAL A 6 -3.29 -23.01 -12.15
CA VAL A 6 -4.01 -21.75 -12.40
C VAL A 6 -3.59 -21.22 -13.77
N ASP A 7 -4.48 -21.36 -14.75
CA ASP A 7 -4.31 -20.82 -16.10
C ASP A 7 -4.75 -19.35 -16.24
N ASP A 8 -5.29 -18.70 -15.20
CA ASP A 8 -5.85 -17.34 -15.35
C ASP A 8 -5.48 -16.39 -14.20
N THR A 9 -4.18 -16.12 -14.00
CA THR A 9 -3.77 -14.99 -13.15
C THR A 9 -3.42 -13.79 -14.03
N PRO A 10 -3.97 -12.58 -13.78
CA PRO A 10 -3.68 -11.39 -14.59
C PRO A 10 -2.17 -11.12 -14.61
N ALA A 11 -1.70 -10.44 -15.65
CA ALA A 11 -0.31 -10.10 -15.94
C ALA A 11 0.35 -9.15 -14.91
N GLY A 12 0.16 -9.43 -13.62
CA GLY A 12 0.97 -8.91 -12.54
C GLY A 12 2.39 -9.43 -12.68
N ASP A 13 3.32 -8.56 -12.31
CA ASP A 13 4.77 -8.70 -12.34
C ASP A 13 5.26 -10.16 -12.26
N ARG A 14 5.56 -10.76 -13.43
CA ARG A 14 5.99 -12.16 -13.60
C ARG A 14 7.28 -12.48 -12.84
N SER A 15 7.99 -11.46 -12.37
CA SER A 15 9.18 -11.58 -11.50
C SER A 15 8.89 -12.28 -10.16
N ARG A 16 7.62 -12.30 -9.71
CA ARG A 16 7.20 -12.94 -8.46
C ARG A 16 6.89 -14.44 -8.58
N ASN A 17 6.96 -15.01 -9.78
CA ASN A 17 6.62 -16.42 -9.99
C ASN A 17 7.75 -17.34 -9.51
N THR A 18 7.35 -18.41 -8.84
CA THR A 18 8.23 -19.51 -8.43
C THR A 18 7.86 -20.79 -9.18
N TYR A 19 8.85 -21.62 -9.43
CA TYR A 19 8.69 -22.84 -10.22
C TYR A 19 9.30 -24.03 -9.50
N LEU A 20 8.59 -25.15 -9.49
CA LEU A 20 9.03 -26.40 -8.89
C LEU A 20 9.63 -27.29 -9.99
N THR A 21 10.86 -27.70 -9.78
CA THR A 21 11.58 -28.64 -10.66
C THR A 21 11.19 -30.09 -10.40
N GLU A 22 11.42 -30.98 -11.35
CA GLU A 22 11.17 -32.43 -11.21
C GLU A 22 11.97 -33.08 -10.06
N CYS A 23 13.06 -32.45 -9.64
CA CYS A 23 13.87 -32.89 -8.51
C CYS A 23 13.40 -32.30 -7.16
N GLY A 24 12.26 -31.61 -7.13
CA GLY A 24 11.62 -31.10 -5.91
C GLY A 24 12.16 -29.76 -5.39
N HIS A 25 13.07 -29.11 -6.12
CA HIS A 25 13.64 -27.81 -5.73
C HIS A 25 12.91 -26.66 -6.41
N VAL A 26 12.86 -25.51 -5.73
CA VAL A 26 12.21 -24.29 -6.22
C VAL A 26 13.22 -23.39 -6.91
N ILE A 27 12.84 -22.83 -8.05
CA ILE A 27 13.61 -21.83 -8.80
C ILE A 27 12.75 -20.58 -9.06
N CYS A 28 13.38 -19.42 -9.21
CA CYS A 28 12.69 -18.18 -9.55
C CYS A 28 12.39 -18.07 -11.06
N ALA A 29 11.54 -17.11 -11.43
CA ALA A 29 11.20 -16.84 -12.83
C ALA A 29 12.42 -16.62 -13.75
N MET A 30 13.43 -15.88 -13.29
CA MET A 30 14.64 -15.65 -14.10
C MET A 30 15.42 -16.96 -14.34
N CYS A 31 15.53 -17.81 -13.33
CA CYS A 31 16.18 -19.11 -13.47
C CYS A 31 15.40 -20.01 -14.42
N TYR A 32 14.07 -19.99 -14.36
CA TYR A 32 13.24 -20.77 -15.27
C TYR A 32 13.38 -20.32 -16.74
N GLU A 33 13.34 -19.01 -17.01
CA GLU A 33 13.55 -18.49 -18.38
C GLU A 33 14.94 -18.86 -18.93
N ASN A 34 15.98 -18.84 -18.09
CA ASN A 34 17.31 -19.29 -18.50
C ASN A 34 17.35 -20.79 -18.85
N ILE A 35 16.61 -21.65 -18.12
CA ILE A 35 16.56 -23.09 -18.39
C ILE A 35 15.82 -23.40 -19.70
N LYS A 36 14.84 -22.58 -20.08
CA LYS A 36 14.17 -22.71 -21.41
C LYS A 36 15.14 -22.50 -22.56
N ILE A 37 16.11 -21.59 -22.40
CA ILE A 37 17.11 -21.29 -23.42
C ILE A 37 18.18 -22.39 -23.45
N LEU A 38 18.65 -22.82 -22.28
CA LEU A 38 19.69 -23.82 -22.16
C LEU A 38 19.45 -24.69 -20.91
N PRO A 39 19.46 -26.03 -21.01
CA PRO A 39 19.39 -26.90 -19.86
C PRO A 39 20.46 -26.54 -18.82
N ARG A 40 20.07 -26.45 -17.55
CA ARG A 40 20.99 -26.17 -16.44
C ARG A 40 20.78 -27.15 -15.30
N PRO A 41 21.85 -27.48 -14.56
CA PRO A 41 21.73 -28.28 -13.36
C PRO A 41 21.00 -27.50 -12.27
N CYS A 42 20.24 -28.22 -11.46
CA CYS A 42 19.61 -27.69 -10.27
C CYS A 42 20.66 -27.25 -9.26
N GLY A 43 20.55 -26.01 -8.77
CA GLY A 43 21.47 -25.48 -7.76
C GLY A 43 21.43 -26.21 -6.42
N GLY A 44 20.36 -26.95 -6.10
CA GLY A 44 20.22 -27.70 -4.84
C GLY A 44 20.80 -29.11 -4.87
N CYS A 45 20.68 -29.82 -6.01
CA CYS A 45 21.07 -31.24 -6.10
C CYS A 45 21.88 -31.62 -7.34
N GLY A 46 22.23 -30.67 -8.20
CA GLY A 46 23.07 -30.87 -9.37
C GLY A 46 22.42 -31.62 -10.54
N LYS A 47 21.18 -32.12 -10.40
CA LYS A 47 20.46 -32.80 -11.49
C LYS A 47 20.05 -31.81 -12.58
N ASP A 48 20.22 -32.20 -13.84
CA ASP A 48 19.75 -31.41 -14.99
C ASP A 48 18.22 -31.21 -14.92
N ILE A 49 17.79 -29.97 -15.15
CA ILE A 49 16.38 -29.59 -15.11
C ILE A 49 15.80 -29.66 -16.52
N ASP A 50 14.72 -30.42 -16.72
CA ASP A 50 13.91 -30.37 -17.93
C ASP A 50 12.81 -29.30 -17.76
N HIS A 51 12.93 -28.18 -18.50
CA HIS A 51 11.96 -27.09 -18.44
C HIS A 51 10.51 -27.51 -18.74
N ARG A 52 10.31 -28.63 -19.44
CA ARG A 52 8.98 -29.16 -19.78
C ARG A 52 8.29 -29.82 -18.60
N LYS A 53 9.05 -30.23 -17.59
CA LYS A 53 8.56 -30.87 -16.36
C LYS A 53 8.54 -29.92 -15.17
N VAL A 54 8.91 -28.66 -15.39
CA VAL A 54 8.86 -27.61 -14.37
C VAL A 54 7.43 -27.10 -14.27
N ILE A 55 6.89 -27.06 -13.05
CA ILE A 55 5.52 -26.62 -12.78
C ILE A 55 5.59 -25.27 -12.09
N GLN A 56 4.82 -24.29 -12.57
CA GLN A 56 4.66 -23.05 -11.83
C GLN A 56 3.93 -23.33 -10.52
N VAL A 57 4.54 -22.93 -9.40
CA VAL A 57 3.96 -23.10 -8.07
C VAL A 57 3.74 -21.76 -7.44
N TYR A 58 2.56 -21.60 -6.84
CA TYR A 58 2.25 -20.49 -5.99
C TYR A 58 2.42 -20.94 -4.56
N PHE A 59 3.42 -20.41 -3.88
CA PHE A 59 3.51 -20.52 -2.44
C PHE A 59 2.47 -19.61 -1.81
N HIS A 60 1.22 -20.07 -1.79
CA HIS A 60 0.19 -19.41 -1.02
C HIS A 60 0.58 -19.55 0.45
N LYS A 61 1.03 -18.45 1.06
CA LYS A 61 1.50 -18.36 2.45
C LYS A 61 2.91 -18.90 2.75
N VAL A 62 3.91 -18.67 1.89
CA VAL A 62 5.31 -18.52 2.38
C VAL A 62 5.58 -17.05 2.72
N CYS A 63 4.59 -16.44 3.35
CA CYS A 63 4.66 -15.17 4.02
C CYS A 63 4.52 -15.53 5.50
N GLY A 64 5.63 -15.64 6.22
CA GLY A 64 5.60 -15.84 7.67
C GLY A 64 4.82 -14.70 8.36
N SER A 65 4.50 -14.87 9.64
CA SER A 65 3.80 -13.91 10.52
C SER A 65 4.12 -12.43 10.26
N ASN A 66 5.37 -12.12 9.92
CA ASN A 66 5.83 -10.77 9.61
C ASN A 66 5.10 -10.11 8.42
N SER A 67 4.64 -10.85 7.42
CA SER A 67 3.95 -10.28 6.25
C SER A 67 2.53 -9.85 6.59
N GLU A 68 1.80 -10.63 7.39
CA GLU A 68 0.44 -10.29 7.82
C GLU A 68 0.46 -9.12 8.81
N GLU A 69 1.47 -9.08 9.69
CA GLU A 69 1.73 -7.94 10.58
C GLU A 69 2.09 -6.67 9.80
N VAL A 70 2.94 -6.76 8.77
CA VAL A 70 3.28 -5.62 7.91
C VAL A 70 2.05 -5.13 7.15
N GLU A 71 1.24 -6.00 6.55
CA GLU A 71 0.00 -5.60 5.86
C GLU A 71 -1.04 -4.99 6.80
N SER A 72 -1.08 -5.44 8.05
CA SER A 72 -1.92 -4.86 9.11
C SER A 72 -1.44 -3.45 9.50
N LEU A 73 -0.12 -3.29 9.68
CA LEU A 73 0.49 -1.99 9.98
C LEU A 73 0.33 -1.00 8.82
N GLU A 74 0.50 -1.43 7.58
CA GLU A 74 0.28 -0.58 6.39
C GLU A 74 -1.16 -0.09 6.30
N ARG A 75 -2.14 -0.95 6.60
CA ARG A 75 -3.55 -0.55 6.68
C ARG A 75 -3.78 0.49 7.76
N ARG A 76 -3.26 0.27 8.97
CA ARG A 76 -3.38 1.21 10.10
C ARG A 76 -2.75 2.57 9.77
N ILE A 77 -1.54 2.58 9.20
CA ILE A 77 -0.87 3.82 8.76
C ILE A 77 -1.75 4.58 7.75
N LYS A 78 -2.38 3.87 6.80
CA LYS A 78 -3.26 4.49 5.81
C LYS A 78 -4.51 5.09 6.44
N GLU A 79 -5.07 4.45 7.46
CA GLU A 79 -6.24 4.91 8.19
C GLU A 79 -5.92 6.14 9.05
N GLU A 80 -4.84 6.11 9.83
CA GLU A 80 -4.39 7.25 10.63
C GLU A 80 -4.03 8.47 9.77
N ARG A 81 -3.44 8.26 8.58
CA ARG A 81 -3.19 9.34 7.62
C ARG A 81 -4.48 9.99 7.11
N ARG A 82 -5.54 9.22 6.88
CA ARG A 82 -6.84 9.77 6.47
C ARG A 82 -7.49 10.55 7.60
N GLU A 83 -7.43 10.03 8.81
CA GLU A 83 -7.97 10.72 9.99
C GLU A 83 -7.24 12.05 10.25
N THR A 84 -5.90 12.04 10.15
CA THR A 84 -5.08 13.25 10.28
C THR A 84 -5.47 14.32 9.25
N GLU A 85 -5.71 13.91 8.01
CA GLU A 85 -6.14 14.84 6.96
C GLU A 85 -7.54 15.43 7.23
N LEU A 86 -8.48 14.61 7.72
CA LEU A 86 -9.82 15.08 8.11
C LEU A 86 -9.74 16.08 9.28
N LEU A 87 -8.91 15.79 10.29
CA LEU A 87 -8.67 16.69 11.41
C LEU A 87 -8.06 18.01 10.96
N ARG A 88 -7.10 17.97 10.02
CA ARG A 88 -6.49 19.17 9.43
C ARG A 88 -7.54 20.05 8.73
N GLN A 89 -8.39 19.45 7.89
CA GLN A 89 -9.47 20.17 7.21
C GLN A 89 -10.48 20.77 8.21
N THR A 90 -10.79 20.04 9.28
CA THR A 90 -11.69 20.51 10.33
C THR A 90 -11.09 21.70 11.08
N LYS A 91 -9.79 21.63 11.42
CA LYS A 91 -9.06 22.74 12.03
C LYS A 91 -9.10 23.99 11.13
N ASP A 92 -8.80 23.84 9.85
CA ASP A 92 -8.80 24.97 8.91
C ASP A 92 -10.18 25.63 8.80
N ARG A 93 -11.25 24.82 8.82
CA ARG A 93 -12.63 25.33 8.85
C ARG A 93 -12.92 26.11 10.13
N LEU A 94 -12.55 25.57 11.28
CA LEU A 94 -12.76 26.25 12.58
C LEU A 94 -11.98 27.57 12.66
N CYS A 95 -10.75 27.61 12.15
CA CYS A 95 -9.96 28.84 12.09
C CYS A 95 -10.68 29.93 11.28
N LYS A 96 -11.24 29.60 10.10
CA LYS A 96 -12.03 30.56 9.30
C LYS A 96 -13.27 31.07 10.05
N GLN A 97 -14.00 30.18 10.71
CA GLN A 97 -15.18 30.58 11.49
C GLN A 97 -14.80 31.51 12.65
N LEU A 98 -13.64 31.28 13.27
CA LEU A 98 -13.13 32.10 14.36
C LEU A 98 -12.72 33.50 13.85
N GLU A 99 -12.07 33.58 12.69
CA GLU A 99 -11.75 34.84 12.02
C GLU A 99 -13.01 35.66 11.68
N GLU A 100 -14.05 35.00 11.13
CA GLU A 100 -15.33 35.64 10.83
C GLU A 100 -16.00 36.20 12.10
N LEU A 101 -16.05 35.42 13.17
CA LEU A 101 -16.61 35.84 14.46
C LEU A 101 -15.85 37.02 15.06
N THR A 102 -14.51 36.97 15.06
CA THR A 102 -13.68 38.08 15.53
C THR A 102 -13.97 39.35 14.73
N GLY A 103 -14.03 39.27 13.41
CA GLY A 103 -14.35 40.41 12.55
C GLY A 103 -15.74 41.00 12.82
N MET A 104 -16.74 40.14 13.08
CA MET A 104 -18.09 40.60 13.45
C MET A 104 -18.11 41.34 14.79
N VAL A 105 -17.37 40.87 15.78
CA VAL A 105 -17.27 41.50 17.11
C VAL A 105 -16.57 42.85 17.00
N GLU A 106 -15.44 42.92 16.30
CA GLU A 106 -14.71 44.18 16.06
C GLU A 106 -15.58 45.20 15.32
N ALA A 107 -16.27 44.78 14.26
CA ALA A 107 -17.21 45.65 13.54
C ALA A 107 -18.39 46.12 14.41
N SER A 108 -18.82 45.30 15.37
CA SER A 108 -19.84 45.71 16.34
C SER A 108 -19.29 46.72 17.36
N ALA A 109 -18.08 46.50 17.87
CA ALA A 109 -17.42 47.42 18.79
C ALA A 109 -17.21 48.79 18.12
N GLN A 110 -16.68 48.81 16.89
CA GLN A 110 -16.47 50.05 16.16
C GLN A 110 -17.77 50.83 15.91
N ARG A 111 -18.88 50.13 15.61
CA ARG A 111 -20.19 50.76 15.46
C ARG A 111 -20.67 51.41 16.76
N LEU A 112 -20.46 50.75 17.90
CA LEU A 112 -20.81 51.30 19.21
C LEU A 112 -19.95 52.52 19.56
N GLU A 113 -18.64 52.47 19.30
CA GLU A 113 -17.74 53.61 19.51
C GLU A 113 -18.16 54.82 18.67
N ASN A 114 -18.46 54.62 17.39
CA ASN A 114 -18.91 55.68 16.50
C ASN A 114 -20.26 56.28 16.96
N ALA A 115 -21.17 55.45 17.47
CA ALA A 115 -22.44 55.90 18.02
C ALA A 115 -22.25 56.76 19.28
N ILE A 116 -21.36 56.35 20.19
CA ILE A 116 -21.02 57.14 21.38
C ILE A 116 -20.44 58.49 20.97
N GLN A 117 -19.45 58.51 20.07
CA GLN A 117 -18.85 59.76 19.58
C GLN A 117 -19.89 60.70 18.96
N SER A 118 -20.84 60.16 18.18
CA SER A 118 -21.91 60.96 17.55
C SER A 118 -22.93 61.50 18.54
N THR A 119 -23.00 60.94 19.76
CA THR A 119 -23.94 61.36 20.81
C THR A 119 -23.32 62.38 21.78
N VAL A 120 -21.99 62.41 21.87
CA VAL A 120 -21.23 63.27 22.80
C VAL A 120 -20.82 64.60 22.15
N VAL A 121 -21.11 64.80 20.85
CA VAL A 121 -20.91 66.06 20.10
C VAL A 121 -22.21 66.84 19.99
#